data_AF-A0ABD5WU38-F1
#
_entry.id   AF-A0ABD5WU38-F1
#
_cell.length_a   1.000
_cell.length_b   1.000
_cell.length_c   1.000
_cell.angle_alpha   90.00
_cell.angle_beta   90.00
_cell.angle_gamma   90.00
#
_symmetry.space_group_name_H-M   'P 1'
#
loop_
_entity.id
_entity.type
_entity.pdbx_description
1 polymer ?
#
loop_
_entity_poly.entity_id
_entity_poly.type
_entity_poly.pdbx_seq_one_letter_code
_entity_poly.pdbx_strand_id
1 'polypeptide(L)' 'MRLIHVHVPDERREEILRTLDEIGIDYAVLDADDRAGDGALVEFPCRATALAT' A
#
# COMPACT_ATOMS: atom_id res chain seq x y z
N MET A 1 9.24 -12.21 -5.86
CA MET A 1 8.57 -10.89 -5.95
C MET A 1 7.09 -11.13 -5.99
N ARG A 2 6.33 -10.62 -5.01
CA ARG A 2 4.87 -10.76 -4.99
C ARG A 2 4.27 -9.36 -4.98
N LEU A 3 3.33 -9.11 -5.88
CA LEU A 3 2.54 -7.89 -5.87
C LEU A 3 1.44 -8.03 -4.81
N ILE A 4 1.25 -7.01 -3.97
CA ILE A 4 0.25 -7.00 -2.92
C ILE A 4 -0.64 -5.77 -3.10
N HIS A 5 -1.94 -5.98 -2.91
CA HIS A 5 -2.94 -4.92 -2.82
C HIS A 5 -3.41 -4.80 -1.37
N VAL A 6 -3.36 -3.59 -0.82
CA VAL A 6 -3.83 -3.29 0.52
C VAL A 6 -4.88 -2.20 0.46
N HIS A 7 -6.02 -2.43 1.10
CA HIS A 7 -7.00 -1.38 1.33
C HIS A 7 -6.53 -0.50 2.49
N VAL A 8 -6.33 0.78 2.22
CA VAL A 8 -5.83 1.77 3.16
C VAL A 8 -6.95 2.77 3.46
N PRO A 9 -7.38 2.92 4.72
CA PRO A 9 -8.36 3.93 5.09
C PRO A 9 -7.77 5.33 4.90
N ASP A 10 -8.61 6.30 4.54
CA ASP A 10 -8.18 7.66 4.20
C ASP A 10 -7.39 8.34 5.32
N GLU A 11 -7.81 8.14 6.56
CA GLU A 11 -7.17 8.66 7.77
C GLU A 11 -5.68 8.26 7.89
N ARG A 12 -5.29 7.14 7.28
CA ARG A 12 -3.93 6.59 7.34
C ARG A 12 -3.21 6.61 6.00
N ARG A 13 -3.85 7.12 4.95
CA ARG A 13 -3.32 7.12 3.58
C ARG A 13 -1.96 7.80 3.53
N GLU A 14 -1.87 9.04 4.01
CA GLU A 14 -0.62 9.81 3.97
C GLU A 14 0.53 9.15 4.75
N GLU A 15 0.25 8.59 5.92
CA GLU A 15 1.24 7.89 6.75
C GLU A 15 1.82 6.66 6.02
N ILE A 16 0.95 5.85 5.40
CA ILE A 16 1.37 4.64 4.69
C ILE A 16 2.15 4.99 3.43
N LEU A 17 1.69 5.94 2.63
CA LEU A 17 2.39 6.35 1.40
C LEU A 17 3.76 6.93 1.72
N ARG A 18 3.85 7.78 2.74
CA ARG A 18 5.14 8.31 3.22
C ARG A 18 6.09 7.19 3.63
N THR A 19 5.60 6.19 4.35
CA THR A 19 6.42 5.04 4.77
C THR A 19 6.95 4.27 3.57
N LEU A 20 6.14 4.06 2.53
CA LEU A 20 6.57 3.40 1.30
C LEU A 20 7.65 4.21 0.56
N ASP A 21 7.49 5.53 0.51
CA ASP A 21 8.49 6.47 -0.02
C ASP A 21 9.82 6.40 0.77
N GLU A 22 9.75 6.42 2.11
CA GLU A 22 10.92 6.33 3.00
C GLU A 22 11.68 5.00 2.85
N ILE A 23 10.99 3.91 2.52
CA ILE A 23 11.58 2.59 2.27
C ILE A 23 12.06 2.47 0.80
N GLY A 24 11.68 3.39 -0.08
CA GLY A 24 12.01 3.35 -1.50
C GLY A 24 11.26 2.26 -2.26
N ILE A 25 10.01 1.98 -1.87
CA ILE A 25 9.12 1.04 -2.55
C ILE A 25 8.23 1.82 -3.51
N ASP A 26 8.33 1.53 -4.79
CA ASP A 26 7.36 2.01 -5.81
C ASP A 26 5.96 1.49 -5.50
N TYR A 27 4.95 2.35 -5.54
CA TYR A 27 3.56 1.98 -5.30
C TYR A 27 2.61 2.65 -6.31
N ALA A 28 1.46 2.02 -6.53
CA ALA A 28 0.35 2.58 -7.29
C ALA A 28 -0.87 2.74 -6.38
N VAL A 29 -1.50 3.91 -6.44
CA VAL A 29 -2.77 4.18 -5.74
C VAL A 29 -3.90 4.01 -6.74
N LEU A 30 -4.83 3.13 -6.42
CA LEU A 30 -6.03 2.81 -7.17
C LEU A 30 -7.22 3.44 -6.42
N ASP A 31 -7.95 4.32 -7.09
CA ASP A 31 -9.22 4.82 -6.56
C ASP A 31 -10.19 3.63 -6.44
N ALA A 32 -10.59 3.34 -5.21
CA ALA A 32 -11.70 2.42 -4.98
C ALA A 32 -12.97 3.17 -5.39
N ASP A 33 -13.70 2.62 -6.37
CA ASP A 33 -14.97 3.16 -6.84
C ASP A 33 -15.84 3.52 -5.62
N ASP A 34 -16.27 4.78 -5.55
CA ASP A 34 -16.92 5.54 -4.46
C ASP A 34 -18.07 4.82 -3.72
N ARG A 35 -18.50 3.66 -4.22
CA ARG A 35 -19.56 2.81 -3.67
C ARG A 35 -19.13 1.92 -2.51
N ALA A 36 -17.84 1.80 -2.20
CA ALA A 36 -17.33 0.87 -1.19
C ALA A 36 -16.36 1.48 -0.16
N GLY A 37 -16.60 2.72 0.27
CA GLY A 37 -16.21 3.20 1.61
C GLY A 37 -14.75 3.63 1.82
N ASP A 38 -14.56 4.93 2.07
CA ASP A 38 -13.49 5.57 2.86
C ASP A 38 -12.08 4.95 2.77
N GLY A 39 -11.54 4.76 1.57
CA GLY A 39 -10.17 4.31 1.41
C GLY A 39 -9.64 4.22 -0.01
N ALA A 40 -8.33 4.03 -0.12
CA ALA A 40 -7.62 3.75 -1.36
C ALA A 40 -7.12 2.31 -1.38
N LEU A 41 -7.04 1.74 -2.57
CA LEU A 41 -6.29 0.52 -2.82
C LEU A 41 -4.84 0.90 -3.17
N VAL A 42 -3.89 0.48 -2.35
CA VAL A 42 -2.46 0.68 -2.62
C VAL A 42 -1.85 -0.63 -3.08
N GLU A 43 -1.26 -0.62 -4.27
CA GLU A 43 -0.54 -1.74 -4.87
C GLU A 43 0.97 -1.49 -4.75
N PHE A 44 1.74 -2.46 -4.27
CA PHE A 44 3.19 -2.36 -4.22
C PHE A 44 3.90 -3.72 -4.28
N PRO A 45 5.14 -3.79 -4.80
CA PRO A 45 5.92 -5.02 -4.86
C PRO A 45 6.50 -5.34 -3.48
N CYS A 46 6.09 -6.47 -2.91
CA CYS A 46 6.66 -7.00 -1.69
C CYS A 46 7.73 -8.05 -2.02
N ARG A 47 8.96 -7.77 -1.60
CA ARG A 47 9.97 -8.82 -1.44
C ARG A 47 9.63 -9.53 -0.14
N ALA A 48 9.33 -10.82 -0.21
CA ALA A 48 9.32 -11.64 0.99
C ALA A 48 10.74 -11.63 1.55
N THR A 49 11.03 -10.69 2.46
CA THR A 49 12.14 -10.86 3.37
C THR A 49 11.75 -12.08 4.19
N ALA A 50 12.36 -13.22 3.89
CA ALA A 50 12.45 -14.28 4.88
C ALA A 50 13.06 -13.61 6.11
N LEU A 51 12.25 -13.41 7.15
CA LEU A 51 12.78 -13.11 8.48
C LEU A 51 13.75 -14.24 8.79
N ALA A 52 15.04 -13.99 8.61
CA ALA A 52 16.09 -14.88 9.05
C ALA A 52 15.96 -14.94 10.57
N THR A 53 15.30 -16.00 11.04
CA THR A 53 15.16 -16.35 12.45
C THR A 53 16.37 -17.16 12.86
#